data_AF-A0A843SVZ5-F1
#
_entry.id   AF-A0A843SVZ5-F1
#
_cell.length_a   1.000
_cell.length_b   1.000
_cell.length_c   1.000
_cell.angle_alpha   90.00
_cell.angle_beta   90.00
_cell.angle_gamma   90.00
#
_symmetry.space_group_name_H-M   'P 1'
#
loop_
_entity.id
_entity.type
_entity.pdbx_description
1 polymer ?
#
loop_
_entity_poly.entity_id
_entity_poly.type
_entity_poly.pdbx_seq_one_letter_code
_entity_poly.pdbx_strand_id
1 'polypeptide(L)' 'MSQRSVEILIGRLMTDEQFRDQFVGDRLQAIEGFLQSGYELTETEIAALRQTSTALWAEAAEQLDPRLRKASFTR' A
#
# COMPACT_ATOMS: atom_id res chain seq x y z
N MET A 1 12.96 0.70 15.76
CA MET A 1 12.29 0.51 14.46
C MET A 1 10.94 -0.15 14.73
N SER A 2 9.85 0.60 14.66
CA SER A 2 8.51 0.02 14.82
C SER A 2 7.99 -0.46 13.47
N GLN A 3 7.37 -1.64 13.41
CA GLN A 3 6.68 -2.17 12.21
C GLN A 3 5.49 -1.29 11.76
N ARG A 4 5.21 -0.19 12.47
CA ARG A 4 4.11 0.74 12.20
C ARG A 4 4.07 1.25 10.75
N SER A 5 5.20 1.61 10.15
CA SER A 5 5.20 2.16 8.78
C SER A 5 4.78 1.10 7.76
N VAL A 6 5.29 -0.14 7.90
CA VAL A 6 4.92 -1.23 6.99
C VAL A 6 3.46 -1.64 7.19
N GLU A 7 2.96 -1.65 8.44
CA GLU A 7 1.54 -1.88 8.73
C GLU A 7 0.63 -0.83 8.09
N ILE A 8 1.01 0.46 8.16
CA ILE A 8 0.28 1.55 7.50
C ILE A 8 0.28 1.36 5.99
N LEU A 9 1.43 1.05 5.38
CA LEU A 9 1.53 0.84 3.94
C LEU A 9 0.65 -0.33 3.49
N ILE A 10 0.72 -1.47 4.19
CA ILE A 10 -0.14 -2.63 3.91
C ILE A 10 -1.62 -2.25 4.07
N GLY A 11 -1.97 -1.53 5.15
CA GLY A 11 -3.33 -1.02 5.35
C GLY A 11 -3.80 -0.14 4.19
N ARG A 12 -2.92 0.72 3.64
CA ARG A 12 -3.23 1.53 2.47
C ARG A 12 -3.37 0.69 1.20
N LEU A 13 -2.53 -0.31 0.97
CA LEU A 13 -2.70 -1.22 -0.17
C LEU A 13 -4.07 -1.92 -0.15
N MET A 14 -4.54 -2.26 1.03
CA MET A 14 -5.82 -2.94 1.23
C MET A 14 -7.02 -1.99 1.10
N THR A 15 -6.91 -0.77 1.61
CA THR A 15 -8.06 0.14 1.77
C THR A 15 -8.09 1.31 0.80
N ASP A 16 -6.94 1.79 0.31
CA ASP A 16 -6.82 2.97 -0.54
C ASP A 16 -6.62 2.54 -2.00
N GLU A 17 -7.71 2.57 -2.79
CA GLU A 17 -7.70 2.13 -4.18
C GLU A 17 -6.71 2.93 -5.04
N GLN A 18 -6.69 4.25 -4.90
CA GLN A 18 -5.76 5.10 -5.62
C GLN A 18 -4.30 4.74 -5.31
N PHE A 19 -3.98 4.55 -4.02
CA PHE A 19 -2.63 4.16 -3.63
C PHE A 19 -2.26 2.77 -4.16
N ARG A 20 -3.20 1.82 -4.12
CA ARG A 20 -3.00 0.47 -4.65
C ARG A 20 -2.73 0.51 -6.16
N ASP A 21 -3.50 1.28 -6.93
CA ASP A 21 -3.30 1.41 -8.38
C ASP A 21 -1.93 2.01 -8.72
N GLN A 22 -1.52 3.05 -7.98
CA GLN A 22 -0.18 3.63 -8.09
C GLN A 22 0.90 2.57 -7.81
N PHE A 23 0.75 1.78 -6.74
CA PHE A 23 1.70 0.75 -6.38
C PHE A 23 1.76 -0.41 -7.38
N VAL A 24 0.63 -0.80 -7.96
CA VAL A 24 0.57 -1.83 -9.01
C VAL A 24 1.22 -1.35 -10.30
N GLY A 25 1.00 -0.07 -10.67
CA GLY A 25 1.58 0.55 -11.87
C GLY A 25 3.08 0.81 -11.76
N ASP A 26 3.53 1.39 -10.64
CA ASP A 26 4.95 1.60 -10.35
C ASP A 26 5.23 1.47 -8.84
N ARG A 27 5.72 0.30 -8.47
CA ARG A 27 6.02 -0.09 -7.10
C ARG A 27 7.12 0.75 -6.47
N LEU A 28 8.13 1.12 -7.25
CA LEU A 28 9.28 1.89 -6.74
C LEU A 28 8.83 3.32 -6.46
N GLN A 29 8.15 3.94 -7.42
CA GLN A 29 7.65 5.30 -7.27
C GLN A 29 6.66 5.42 -6.10
N ALA A 30 5.76 4.45 -5.92
CA ALA A 30 4.80 4.46 -4.81
C ALA A 30 5.49 4.34 -3.43
N ILE A 31 6.53 3.49 -3.31
CA ILE A 31 7.32 3.36 -2.09
C ILE A 31 8.12 4.64 -1.82
N GLU A 32 8.75 5.22 -2.84
CA GLU A 32 9.48 6.48 -2.72
C GLU A 32 8.57 7.62 -2.25
N GLY A 33 7.38 7.76 -2.84
CA GLY A 33 6.39 8.75 -2.40
C GLY A 33 5.92 8.53 -0.95
N PHE A 34 5.78 7.27 -0.53
CA PHE A 34 5.48 6.94 0.86
C PHE A 34 6.61 7.37 1.82
N LEU A 35 7.86 7.11 1.46
CA LEU A 35 9.04 7.53 2.25
C LEU A 35 9.17 9.05 2.30
N GLN A 36 8.96 9.74 1.18
CA GLN A 36 8.97 11.21 1.10
C GLN A 36 7.86 11.85 1.96
N SER A 37 6.80 11.11 2.27
CA SER A 37 5.74 11.55 3.19
C SER A 37 6.12 11.46 4.67
N GLY A 38 7.38 11.09 4.99
CA GLY A 38 7.91 11.03 6.35
C GLY A 38 7.78 9.66 7.03
N TYR A 39 7.38 8.62 6.29
CA TYR A 39 7.41 7.25 6.79
C TYR A 39 8.79 6.62 6.55
N GLU A 40 9.16 5.68 7.41
CA GLU A 40 10.43 4.97 7.32
C GLU A 40 10.18 3.48 7.09
N LEU A 41 10.88 2.89 6.11
CA LEU A 41 10.92 1.44 5.88
C LEU A 41 12.37 1.00 5.83
N THR A 42 12.65 -0.17 6.39
CA THR A 42 13.93 -0.85 6.24
C THR A 42 14.10 -1.39 4.83
N GLU A 43 15.34 -1.65 4.43
CA GLU A 43 15.65 -2.33 3.16
C GLU A 43 14.93 -3.70 3.05
N THR A 44 14.84 -4.43 4.16
CA THR A 44 14.13 -5.72 4.22
C THR A 44 12.63 -5.57 3.96
N GLU A 45 11.97 -4.57 4.55
CA GLU A 45 10.55 -4.29 4.31
C GLU A 45 10.30 -3.86 2.86
N ILE A 46 11.15 -2.99 2.30
CA ILE A 46 11.08 -2.59 0.89
C ILE A 46 11.23 -3.81 -0.02
N ALA A 47 12.23 -4.66 0.25
CA ALA A 47 12.46 -5.88 -0.52
C ALA A 47 11.26 -6.83 -0.44
N ALA A 48 10.66 -7.01 0.75
CA ALA A 48 9.48 -7.83 0.93
C ALA A 48 8.29 -7.28 0.13
N LEU A 49 7.98 -5.98 0.26
CA LEU A 49 6.90 -5.32 -0.46
C LEU A 49 7.05 -5.42 -2.00
N ARG A 50 8.29 -5.35 -2.50
CA ARG A 50 8.56 -5.50 -3.93
C ARG A 50 8.38 -6.92 -4.47
N GLN A 51 8.70 -7.91 -3.65
CA GLN A 51 8.60 -9.34 -3.98
C GLN A 51 7.17 -9.88 -3.83
N THR A 52 6.36 -9.28 -2.96
CA THR A 52 4.95 -9.65 -2.81
C THR A 52 4.19 -9.43 -4.11
N SER A 53 3.43 -10.45 -4.53
CA SER A 53 2.60 -10.40 -5.73
C SER A 53 1.63 -9.23 -5.68
N THR A 54 1.52 -8.47 -6.77
CA THR A 54 0.52 -7.40 -6.87
C THR A 54 -0.91 -7.91 -6.90
N ALA A 55 -1.13 -9.13 -7.40
CA ALA A 55 -2.46 -9.75 -7.41
C ALA A 55 -2.99 -9.97 -6.00
N LEU A 56 -2.11 -10.28 -5.03
CA LEU A 56 -2.49 -10.45 -3.63
C LEU A 56 -3.22 -9.21 -3.09
N TRP A 57 -2.72 -8.01 -3.39
CA TRP A 57 -3.30 -6.77 -2.90
C TRP A 57 -4.67 -6.49 -3.50
N ALA A 58 -4.87 -6.82 -4.77
CA ALA A 58 -6.16 -6.68 -5.43
C ALA A 58 -7.18 -7.68 -4.88
N GLU A 59 -6.84 -8.97 -4.84
CA GLU A 59 -7.70 -10.04 -4.33
C GLU A 59 -8.08 -9.83 -2.87
N ALA A 60 -7.14 -9.40 -2.03
CA ALA A 60 -7.38 -9.18 -0.62
C ALA A 60 -8.23 -7.90 -0.41
N ALA A 61 -8.01 -6.84 -1.19
CA ALA A 61 -8.87 -5.65 -1.16
C ALA A 61 -10.31 -5.98 -1.59
N GLU A 62 -10.50 -6.84 -2.60
CA GLU A 62 -11.81 -7.28 -3.08
C GLU A 62 -12.63 -8.05 -2.02
N GLN A 63 -11.96 -8.71 -1.08
CA GLN A 63 -12.60 -9.43 0.02
C GLN A 63 -12.98 -8.52 1.20
N LEU A 64 -12.44 -7.31 1.28
CA LEU A 64 -12.84 -6.35 2.31
C LEU A 64 -14.23 -5.78 2.03
N ASP A 65 -15.01 -5.55 3.10
CA ASP A 65 -16.26 -4.79 3.04
C ASP A 65 -15.99 -3.46 2.30
N PRO A 66 -16.73 -3.13 1.22
CA PRO A 66 -16.49 -1.92 0.44
C PRO A 66 -16.47 -0.63 1.26
N ARG A 67 -17.12 -0.58 2.44
CA ARG A 67 -17.11 0.58 3.34
C ARG A 67 -15.75 0.82 4.02
N LEU A 68 -14.90 -0.21 4.08
CA LEU A 68 -13.54 -0.13 4.63
C LEU A 68 -12.54 0.32 3.58
N ARG A 69 -12.87 0.20 2.29
CA ARG A 69 -12.11 0.85 1.24
C ARG A 69 -12.37 2.34 1.40
N LYS A 70 -11.35 3.19 1.27
CA LYS A 70 -11.58 4.60 0.99
C LYS A 70 -12.45 4.63 -0.25
N ALA A 71 -13.75 4.86 -0.05
CA ALA A 71 -14.55 5.40 -1.12
C ALA A 71 -13.77 6.63 -1.57
N SER A 72 -13.36 6.64 -2.83
CA SER A 72 -12.96 7.87 -3.51
C SER A 72 -14.07 8.86 -3.20
N PHE A 73 -13.88 9.68 -2.17
CA PHE A 73 -14.82 10.73 -1.82
C PHE A 73 -14.63 11.76 -2.92
N THR A 74 -15.28 11.51 -4.06
CA THR A 74 -15.49 12.50 -5.09
C THR A 74 -16.66 13.36 -4.64
N ARG A 75 -16.42 14.22 -3.64
CA ARG A 75 -16.91 15.60 -3.47
C ARG A 75 -16.74 16.08 -2.05
#